data_AF-A0A538GX59-F1
#
_entry.id   AF-A0A538GX59-F1
#
_cell.length_a   1.000
_cell.length_b   1.000
_cell.length_c   1.000
_cell.angle_alpha   90.00
_cell.angle_beta   90.00
_cell.angle_gamma   90.00
#
_symmetry.space_group_name_H-M   'P 1'
#
loop_
_entity.id
_entity.type
_entity.pdbx_description
1 polymer ?
#
loop_
_entity_poly.entity_id
_entity_poly.type
_entity_poly.pdbx_seq_one_letter_code
_entity_poly.pdbx_strand_id
1 'polypeptide(L)'
;MKRIALVLLAVGLAAAAFLVSAQASTPKLTGTVGPGYTITLKQGAAKVKTLKAGKYTFVVTDKAAIHNFTIEREKGGPKIEKVLTATSFQGKKTVTVTLKTGSWKYYCSIHEPQMFGFFKVTS
;
A
#
# COMPACT_ATOMS: atom_id res chain seq x y z
N MET A 1 -57.88 -32.31 45.64
CA MET A 1 -56.69 -31.90 46.41
C MET A 1 -55.51 -31.76 45.47
N LYS A 2 -54.78 -30.64 45.59
CA LYS A 2 -53.44 -30.35 45.03
C LYS A 2 -53.29 -30.15 43.51
N ARG A 3 -53.25 -28.87 43.14
CA ARG A 3 -52.65 -28.30 41.91
C ARG A 3 -51.13 -28.46 41.99
N ILE A 4 -50.45 -28.87 40.91
CA ILE A 4 -49.04 -28.48 40.64
C ILE A 4 -48.86 -28.35 39.13
N ALA A 5 -48.57 -27.13 38.68
CA ALA A 5 -48.08 -26.78 37.36
C ALA A 5 -46.55 -26.85 37.35
N LEU A 6 -45.90 -27.21 36.23
CA LEU A 6 -44.49 -26.89 35.97
C LEU A 6 -44.26 -26.86 34.44
N VAL A 7 -44.33 -25.68 33.82
CA VAL A 7 -43.21 -24.80 33.41
C VAL A 7 -42.48 -25.34 32.16
N LEU A 8 -42.89 -24.78 31.02
CA LEU A 8 -42.12 -24.75 29.78
C LEU A 8 -40.95 -23.77 29.97
N LEU A 9 -39.72 -24.25 29.86
CA LEU A 9 -38.55 -23.38 29.70
C LEU A 9 -37.73 -23.88 28.51
N ALA A 10 -38.07 -23.38 27.32
CA ALA A 10 -37.25 -23.52 26.14
C ALA A 10 -36.06 -22.57 26.28
N VAL A 11 -34.89 -23.10 26.66
CA VAL A 11 -33.63 -22.36 26.65
C VAL A 11 -33.09 -22.39 25.22
N GLY A 12 -33.37 -21.33 24.46
CA GLY A 12 -32.77 -21.10 23.16
C GLY A 12 -31.29 -20.75 23.31
N LEU A 13 -30.40 -21.67 22.94
CA LEU A 13 -28.97 -21.45 22.91
C LEU A 13 -28.60 -20.74 21.59
N ALA A 14 -28.71 -19.41 21.55
CA ALA A 14 -28.21 -18.62 20.44
C ALA A 14 -26.69 -18.47 20.56
N ALA A 15 -25.93 -19.36 19.91
CA ALA A 15 -24.49 -19.20 19.73
C ALA A 15 -24.22 -18.10 18.69
N ALA A 16 -23.94 -16.89 19.15
CA ALA A 16 -23.44 -15.81 18.29
C ALA A 16 -22.01 -16.15 17.85
N ALA A 17 -21.86 -16.64 16.61
CA ALA A 17 -20.55 -16.83 15.99
C ALA A 17 -19.94 -15.45 15.66
N PHE A 18 -18.98 -15.00 16.47
CA PHE A 18 -18.14 -13.86 16.12
C PHE A 18 -17.21 -14.25 14.97
N LEU A 19 -17.65 -14.00 13.74
CA LEU A 19 -16.76 -14.03 12.57
C LEU A 19 -15.83 -12.83 12.65
N VAL A 20 -14.67 -12.98 13.31
CA VAL A 20 -13.57 -12.03 13.18
C VAL A 20 -13.05 -12.15 11.75
N SER A 21 -13.44 -11.22 10.88
CA SER A 21 -12.87 -11.12 9.55
C SER A 21 -11.38 -10.81 9.70
N ALA A 22 -10.52 -11.77 9.32
CA ALA A 22 -9.09 -11.53 9.23
C ALA A 22 -8.85 -10.47 8.16
N GLN A 23 -8.62 -9.22 8.60
CA GLN A 23 -8.30 -8.12 7.70
C GLN A 23 -6.96 -8.44 7.03
N ALA A 24 -6.98 -8.78 5.74
CA ALA A 24 -5.76 -9.02 4.97
C ALA A 24 -4.81 -7.82 5.09
N SER A 25 -3.54 -8.08 5.41
CA SER A 25 -2.53 -7.02 5.56
C SER A 25 -2.34 -6.29 4.23
N THR A 26 -2.25 -4.96 4.27
CA THR A 26 -1.97 -4.15 3.08
C THR A 26 -0.59 -4.54 2.52
N PRO A 27 -0.48 -4.97 1.24
CA PRO A 27 0.81 -5.35 0.67
C PRO A 27 1.82 -4.21 0.73
N LYS A 28 3.07 -4.55 1.07
CA LYS A 28 4.15 -3.58 1.26
C LYS A 28 5.06 -3.49 0.03
N LEU A 29 5.36 -2.26 -0.37
CA LEU A 29 6.36 -1.93 -1.39
C LEU A 29 7.50 -1.16 -0.71
N THR A 30 8.73 -1.53 -0.99
CA THR A 30 9.92 -0.87 -0.45
C THR A 30 10.55 -0.01 -1.52
N GLY A 31 10.54 1.30 -1.29
CA GLY A 31 11.24 2.28 -2.12
C GLY A 31 12.61 2.59 -1.51
N THR A 32 13.62 2.81 -2.35
CA THR A 32 14.89 3.40 -1.92
C THR A 32 15.30 4.45 -2.93
N VAL A 33 15.75 5.59 -2.44
CA VAL A 33 16.35 6.65 -3.25
C VAL A 33 17.66 7.08 -2.60
N GLY A 34 18.71 7.18 -3.41
CA GLY A 34 20.07 7.43 -2.97
C GLY A 34 20.76 6.24 -2.25
N PRO A 35 22.04 6.43 -1.82
CA PRO A 35 22.87 7.59 -2.14
C PRO A 35 23.22 7.64 -3.63
N GLY A 36 23.67 8.81 -4.10
CA GLY A 36 23.92 9.08 -5.51
C GLY A 36 22.66 8.92 -6.37
N TYR A 37 22.85 8.81 -7.69
CA TYR A 37 21.74 8.74 -8.65
C TYR A 37 21.11 7.34 -8.74
N THR A 38 20.64 6.80 -7.60
CA THR A 38 20.02 5.47 -7.52
C THR A 38 18.57 5.55 -7.03
N ILE A 39 17.68 4.79 -7.65
CA ILE A 39 16.28 4.67 -7.22
C ILE A 39 15.74 3.28 -7.52
N THR A 40 15.01 2.68 -6.57
CA THR A 40 14.42 1.35 -6.75
C THR A 40 13.06 1.24 -6.06
N LEU A 41 12.21 0.37 -6.60
CA LEU A 41 10.96 -0.07 -5.98
C LEU A 41 10.90 -1.60 -6.00
N LYS A 42 10.71 -2.20 -4.82
CA LYS A 42 10.66 -3.66 -4.64
C LYS A 42 9.42 -4.11 -3.90
N GLN A 43 8.97 -5.34 -4.17
CA GLN A 43 8.01 -6.07 -3.35
C GLN A 43 8.72 -7.33 -2.84
N GLY A 44 8.96 -7.39 -1.53
CA GLY A 44 9.92 -8.34 -0.97
C GLY A 44 11.31 -8.13 -1.58
N ALA A 45 11.93 -9.21 -2.07
CA ALA A 45 13.25 -9.14 -2.74
C ALA A 45 13.18 -8.70 -4.21
N ALA A 46 12.00 -8.81 -4.85
CA ALA A 46 11.85 -8.63 -6.29
C ALA A 46 11.60 -7.17 -6.69
N LYS A 47 12.18 -6.74 -7.82
CA LYS A 47 11.87 -5.44 -8.43
C LYS A 47 10.42 -5.44 -8.91
N VAL A 48 9.68 -4.37 -8.60
CA VAL A 48 8.30 -4.22 -9.06
C VAL A 48 8.29 -4.01 -10.56
N LYS A 49 7.53 -4.86 -11.26
CA LYS A 49 7.24 -4.74 -12.71
C LYS A 49 5.74 -4.62 -12.95
N THR A 50 4.95 -5.43 -12.24
CA THR A 50 3.49 -5.46 -12.35
C THR A 50 2.88 -5.61 -10.95
N LEU A 51 1.78 -4.90 -10.72
CA LEU A 51 0.96 -4.97 -9.51
C LEU A 51 -0.52 -5.12 -9.89
N LYS A 52 -1.34 -5.53 -8.93
CA LYS A 52 -2.80 -5.42 -9.03
C LYS A 52 -3.25 -4.05 -8.57
N ALA A 53 -4.40 -3.57 -9.04
CA ALA A 53 -5.01 -2.36 -8.51
C ALA A 53 -5.42 -2.58 -7.05
N GLY A 54 -5.19 -1.60 -6.19
CA GLY A 54 -5.47 -1.76 -4.75
C GLY A 54 -4.66 -0.85 -3.85
N LYS A 55 -4.84 -1.01 -2.54
CA LYS A 55 -4.07 -0.30 -1.52
C LYS A 55 -2.70 -0.96 -1.34
N TYR A 56 -1.65 -0.15 -1.30
CA TYR A 56 -0.28 -0.57 -1.03
C TYR A 56 0.36 0.36 0.01
N THR A 57 1.15 -0.22 0.92
CA THR A 57 1.97 0.54 1.85
C THR A 57 3.37 0.70 1.29
N PHE A 58 3.72 1.91 0.90
CA PHE A 58 5.06 2.28 0.47
C PHE A 58 5.91 2.59 1.70
N VAL A 59 7.04 1.90 1.84
CA VAL A 59 8.08 2.21 2.83
C VAL A 59 9.29 2.69 2.05
N VAL A 60 9.47 4.00 2.00
CA VAL A 60 10.55 4.66 1.25
C VAL A 60 11.68 4.98 2.22
N THR A 61 12.89 4.56 1.89
CA THR A 61 14.11 5.00 2.57
C THR A 61 14.84 5.98 1.65
N ASP A 62 14.89 7.23 2.06
CA ASP A 62 15.64 8.30 1.44
C ASP A 62 17.00 8.43 2.12
N LYS A 63 18.07 8.26 1.35
CA LYS A 63 19.43 8.24 1.90
C LYS A 63 20.16 9.56 1.76
N ALA A 64 19.56 10.58 1.12
CA ALA A 64 20.20 11.89 0.98
C ALA A 64 19.18 13.03 0.89
N ALA A 65 19.41 14.15 1.57
CA ALA A 65 18.56 15.34 1.56
C ALA A 65 18.66 16.18 0.26
N ILE A 66 18.93 15.51 -0.87
CA ILE A 66 19.01 16.06 -2.23
C ILE A 66 18.24 15.19 -3.23
N HIS A 67 17.35 14.32 -2.73
CA HIS A 67 16.55 13.41 -3.53
C HIS A 67 15.13 13.34 -2.99
N ASN A 68 14.22 12.85 -3.82
CA ASN A 68 12.87 12.53 -3.40
C ASN A 68 12.36 11.28 -4.13
N PHE A 69 11.23 10.76 -3.67
CA PHE A 69 10.55 9.63 -4.29
C PHE A 69 9.13 10.03 -4.66
N THR A 70 8.89 10.25 -5.95
CA THR A 70 7.58 10.58 -6.51
C THR A 70 7.06 9.38 -7.29
N ILE A 71 5.74 9.17 -7.26
CA ILE A 71 5.05 8.21 -8.14
C ILE A 71 4.04 8.94 -9.01
N GLU A 72 3.95 8.54 -10.26
CA GLU A 72 3.01 9.11 -11.24
C GLU A 72 2.36 8.01 -12.07
N ARG A 73 1.07 8.14 -12.35
CA ARG A 73 0.37 7.37 -13.37
C ARG A 73 0.43 8.11 -14.70
N GLU A 74 1.28 7.65 -15.60
CA GLU A 74 1.47 8.26 -16.92
C GLU A 74 0.36 7.90 -17.90
N LYS A 75 -0.19 6.68 -17.81
CA LYS A 75 -1.18 6.17 -18.79
C LYS A 75 -2.27 5.34 -18.13
N GLY A 76 -3.44 5.31 -18.77
CA GLY A 76 -4.57 4.45 -18.41
C GLY A 76 -5.78 5.17 -17.82
N GLY A 77 -5.74 6.51 -17.68
CA GLY A 77 -6.85 7.36 -17.22
C GLY A 77 -6.32 8.69 -16.66
N PRO A 78 -7.06 9.36 -15.74
CA PRO A 78 -6.63 10.64 -15.16
C PRO A 78 -5.23 10.57 -14.54
N LYS A 79 -4.48 11.66 -14.67
CA LYS A 79 -3.15 11.83 -14.07
C LYS A 79 -3.27 11.75 -12.55
N ILE A 80 -2.41 10.94 -11.95
CA ILE A 80 -2.26 10.82 -10.49
C ILE A 80 -0.78 10.96 -10.21
N GLU A 81 -0.40 11.95 -9.42
CA GLU A 81 0.99 12.18 -9.02
C GLU A 81 1.05 12.37 -7.50
N LYS A 82 2.03 11.72 -6.86
CA LYS A 82 2.24 11.82 -5.41
C LYS A 82 3.73 11.84 -5.07
N VAL A 83 4.16 12.91 -4.43
CA VAL A 83 5.47 13.05 -3.81
C VAL A 83 5.46 12.32 -2.47
N LEU A 84 6.16 11.19 -2.37
CA LEU A 84 6.18 10.36 -1.15
C LEU A 84 7.19 10.88 -0.13
N THR A 85 8.39 11.30 -0.55
CA THR A 85 9.37 12.03 0.28
C THR A 85 9.62 13.42 -0.30
N ALA A 86 9.98 14.42 0.53
CA ALA A 86 10.35 15.75 0.03
C ALA A 86 11.83 15.79 -0.36
N THR A 87 12.27 16.70 -1.23
CA THR A 87 13.67 16.74 -1.69
C THR A 87 14.70 16.92 -0.57
N SER A 88 14.34 17.68 0.47
CA SER A 88 15.18 17.90 1.66
C SER A 88 15.01 16.83 2.74
N PHE A 89 14.18 15.80 2.52
CA PHE A 89 13.95 14.75 3.49
C PHE A 89 15.08 13.70 3.43
N GLN A 90 15.51 13.24 4.60
CA GLN A 90 16.37 12.07 4.74
C GLN A 90 15.78 11.16 5.81
N GLY A 91 15.81 9.85 5.57
CA GLY A 91 15.33 8.83 6.51
C GLY A 91 14.25 7.94 5.91
N LYS A 92 13.45 7.34 6.78
CA LYS A 92 12.41 6.39 6.38
C LYS A 92 11.02 7.01 6.50
N LYS A 93 10.22 6.92 5.44
CA LYS A 93 8.82 7.37 5.42
C LYS A 93 7.90 6.24 4.96
N THR A 94 6.77 6.10 5.64
CA THR A 94 5.74 5.11 5.30
C THR A 94 4.47 5.82 4.87
N VAL A 95 3.94 5.48 3.70
CA VAL A 95 2.72 6.08 3.13
C VAL A 95 1.87 5.01 2.48
N THR A 96 0.56 5.00 2.75
CA THR A 96 -0.37 4.12 2.06
C THR A 96 -0.97 4.83 0.85
N VAL A 97 -0.92 4.18 -0.32
CA VAL A 97 -1.43 4.70 -1.59
C VAL A 97 -2.35 3.67 -2.24
N THR A 98 -3.50 4.12 -2.72
CA THR A 98 -4.36 3.33 -3.62
C THR A 98 -3.87 3.47 -5.05
N LEU A 99 -3.35 2.40 -5.63
CA LEU A 99 -2.94 2.32 -7.02
C LEU A 99 -4.14 1.93 -7.90
N LYS A 100 -4.30 2.66 -9.00
CA LYS A 100 -5.31 2.41 -10.04
C LYS A 100 -4.64 1.79 -11.26
N THR A 101 -5.38 0.99 -12.03
CA THR A 101 -4.90 0.37 -13.29
C THR A 101 -4.22 1.39 -14.18
N GLY A 102 -3.06 1.08 -14.76
CA GLY A 102 -2.32 2.02 -15.62
C GLY A 102 -0.84 1.73 -15.72
N SER A 103 -0.15 2.54 -16.52
CA SER A 103 1.32 2.58 -16.53
C SER A 103 1.78 3.64 -15.54
N TRP A 104 2.70 3.26 -14.67
CA TRP A 104 3.21 4.09 -13.59
C TRP A 104 4.71 4.26 -13.69
N LYS A 105 5.18 5.43 -13.26
CA LYS A 105 6.57 5.80 -13.08
C LYS A 105 6.82 6.09 -11.60
N TYR A 106 7.97 5.68 -11.09
CA TYR A 106 8.54 6.23 -9.87
C TYR A 106 9.83 6.96 -10.23
N TYR A 107 10.09 8.12 -9.64
CA TYR A 107 11.23 8.96 -10.01
C TYR A 107 11.63 9.93 -8.89
N CYS A 108 12.83 10.48 -9.00
CA CYS A 108 13.22 11.68 -8.27
C CYS A 108 12.91 12.91 -9.12
N SER A 109 12.05 13.80 -8.64
CA SER A 109 11.57 14.98 -9.38
C SER A 109 12.70 15.92 -9.85
N ILE A 110 13.76 16.08 -9.06
CA ILE A 110 14.87 16.98 -9.43
C ILE A 110 15.96 16.28 -10.28
N HIS A 111 15.86 14.97 -10.47
CA HIS A 111 16.80 14.17 -11.28
C HIS A 111 16.04 13.18 -12.18
N GLU A 112 14.85 13.58 -12.64
CA GLU A 112 13.92 12.69 -13.31
C GLU A 112 14.49 11.99 -14.55
N PRO A 113 15.33 12.63 -15.40
CA PRO A 113 15.94 11.97 -16.55
C PRO A 113 16.94 10.85 -16.20
N GLN A 114 17.41 10.78 -14.95
CA GLN A 114 18.46 9.86 -14.51
C GLN A 114 17.94 8.84 -13.48
N MET A 115 16.98 9.25 -12.65
CA MET A 115 16.50 8.49 -11.51
C MET A 115 15.02 8.19 -11.67
N PHE A 116 14.72 7.12 -12.40
CA PHE A 116 13.35 6.65 -12.57
C PHE A 116 13.25 5.14 -12.76
N GLY A 117 12.02 4.63 -12.68
CA GLY A 117 11.66 3.31 -13.17
C GLY A 117 10.17 3.21 -13.40
N PHE A 118 9.75 2.17 -14.13
CA PHE A 118 8.37 1.95 -14.50
C PHE A 118 7.80 0.67 -13.91
N PHE A 119 6.49 0.66 -13.70
CA PHE A 119 5.71 -0.52 -13.40
C PHE A 119 4.29 -0.41 -13.95
N LYS A 120 3.62 -1.54 -14.15
CA LYS A 120 2.22 -1.59 -14.58
C LYS A 120 1.32 -1.95 -13.40
N VAL A 121 0.15 -1.33 -13.33
CA VAL A 121 -0.92 -1.74 -12.45
C VAL A 121 -2.03 -2.30 -13.32
N THR A 122 -2.44 -3.53 -13.02
CA THR A 122 -3.44 -4.29 -13.76
C THR A 122 -4.66 -4.52 -12.88
N SER A 123 -5.82 -4.76 -13.49
CA SER A 123 -7.03 -5.15 -12.75
C SER A 123 -6.88 -6.51 -12.08
#